data_AF-A0A1G2TIU0-F1
#
_entry.id   AF-A0A1G2TIU0-F1
#
_cell.length_a   1.000
_cell.length_b   1.000
_cell.length_c   1.000
_cell.angle_alpha   90.00
_cell.angle_beta   90.00
_cell.angle_gamma   90.00
#
_symmetry.space_group_name_H-M   'P 1'
#
loop_
_entity.id
_entity.type
_entity.pdbx_description
1 polymer ?
#
loop_
_entity_poly.entity_id
_entity_poly.type
_entity_poly.pdbx_seq_one_letter_code
_entity_poly.pdbx_strand_id
1 'polypeptide(L)'
;MRGGFRQNAGRRQGFSAKNAEEARRLLSERVAQEIGPISNVLILQAKKGNIHAIKELFDRAWGRTPQAIQVDSNEISGCVINIVKWSEEEKALADKAIDELVG
;
A
#
# COMPACT_ATOMS: atom_id res chain seq x y z
N MET A 1 11.52 -25.92 -40.74
CA MET A 1 10.53 -25.18 -39.92
C MET A 1 10.90 -23.70 -39.91
N ARG A 2 10.20 -22.84 -40.65
CA ARG A 2 10.45 -21.38 -40.71
C ARG A 2 9.21 -20.63 -40.20
N GLY A 3 8.99 -20.64 -38.88
CA GLY A 3 8.02 -19.77 -38.22
C GLY A 3 8.63 -18.40 -37.99
N GLY A 4 8.83 -17.62 -39.06
CA GLY A 4 9.38 -16.28 -38.96
C GLY A 4 8.38 -15.33 -38.30
N PHE A 5 8.81 -14.63 -37.26
CA PHE A 5 8.11 -13.48 -36.67
C PHE A 5 7.66 -12.54 -37.78
N ARG A 6 6.35 -12.48 -38.05
CA ARG A 6 5.79 -11.46 -38.94
C ARG A 6 5.38 -10.27 -38.08
N GLN A 7 5.73 -9.05 -38.49
CA GLN A 7 5.18 -7.84 -37.87
C GLN A 7 3.66 -7.97 -37.86
N ASN A 8 3.03 -7.91 -36.67
CA ASN A 8 1.61 -8.16 -36.40
C ASN A 8 1.13 -9.63 -36.31
N ALA A 9 2.02 -10.63 -36.15
CA ALA A 9 1.66 -12.04 -35.93
C ALA A 9 1.13 -12.38 -34.52
N GLY A 10 0.67 -11.39 -33.76
CA GLY A 10 0.12 -11.57 -32.42
C GLY A 10 -1.38 -11.31 -32.38
N ARG A 11 -2.08 -11.95 -31.43
CA ARG A 11 -3.47 -11.60 -31.12
C ARG A 11 -3.51 -10.12 -30.75
N ARG A 12 -4.25 -9.30 -31.50
CA ARG A 12 -4.46 -7.87 -31.15
C ARG A 12 -4.94 -7.83 -29.70
N GLN A 13 -4.15 -7.20 -28.82
CA GLN A 13 -4.55 -7.00 -27.45
C GLN A 13 -5.87 -6.20 -27.47
N GLY A 14 -6.95 -6.83 -27.00
CA GLY A 14 -8.26 -6.19 -26.89
C GLY A 14 -8.20 -5.00 -25.94
N PHE A 15 -9.24 -4.16 -25.98
CA PHE A 15 -9.38 -2.99 -25.09
C PHE A 15 -9.17 -3.35 -23.60
N SER A 16 -9.64 -4.53 -23.18
CA SER A 16 -9.45 -5.05 -21.82
C SER A 16 -7.99 -5.31 -21.45
N ALA A 17 -7.16 -5.75 -22.39
CA ALA A 17 -5.74 -6.02 -22.13
C ALA A 17 -4.94 -4.71 -22.00
N LYS A 18 -5.31 -3.67 -22.77
CA LYS A 18 -4.74 -2.32 -22.63
C LYS A 18 -5.10 -1.68 -21.29
N ASN A 19 -6.37 -1.76 -20.88
CA ASN A 19 -6.80 -1.24 -19.58
C ASN A 19 -6.10 -1.93 -18.41
N ALA A 20 -5.85 -3.23 -18.53
CA ALA A 20 -5.11 -3.99 -17.51
C ALA A 20 -3.63 -3.56 -17.43
N GLU A 21 -3.01 -3.23 -18.55
CA GLU A 21 -1.64 -2.71 -18.60
C GLU A 21 -1.56 -1.30 -18.00
N GLU A 22 -2.53 -0.45 -18.31
CA GLU A 22 -2.64 0.91 -17.75
C GLU A 22 -2.86 0.88 -16.23
N ALA A 23 -3.73 -0.01 -15.73
CA ALA A 23 -3.94 -0.21 -14.30
C ALA A 23 -2.66 -0.65 -13.58
N ARG A 24 -1.88 -1.57 -14.19
CA ARG A 24 -0.58 -2.01 -13.64
C ARG A 24 0.42 -0.86 -13.57
N ARG A 25 0.46 -0.02 -14.60
CA ARG A 25 1.32 1.17 -14.63
C ARG A 25 0.96 2.14 -13.51
N LEU A 26 -0.33 2.45 -13.36
CA LEU A 26 -0.83 3.37 -12.33
C LEU A 26 -0.50 2.86 -10.92
N LEU A 27 -0.67 1.56 -10.67
CA LEU A 27 -0.27 0.93 -9.42
C LEU A 27 1.25 1.03 -9.18
N SER A 28 2.07 0.78 -10.20
CA SER A 28 3.53 0.90 -10.10
C SER A 28 3.96 2.33 -9.76
N GLU A 29 3.36 3.33 -10.42
CA GLU A 29 3.64 4.75 -10.17
C GLU A 29 3.26 5.14 -8.73
N ARG A 30 2.09 4.71 -8.24
CA ARG A 30 1.66 4.97 -6.86
C ARG A 30 2.56 4.28 -5.84
N VAL A 31 2.94 3.02 -6.08
CA VAL A 31 3.88 2.30 -5.21
C VAL A 31 5.23 3.02 -5.15
N ALA A 32 5.74 3.50 -6.29
CA ALA A 32 7.00 4.25 -6.33
C ALA A 32 6.94 5.57 -5.56
N GLN A 33 5.79 6.25 -5.53
CA GLN A 33 5.59 7.47 -4.76
C GLN A 33 5.53 7.20 -3.25
N GLU A 34 4.81 6.15 -2.84
CA GLU A 34 4.58 5.83 -1.43
C GLU A 34 5.75 5.09 -0.76
N ILE A 35 6.58 4.37 -1.53
CA ILE A 35 7.66 3.54 -0.97
C ILE A 35 8.75 4.39 -0.30
N GLY A 36 9.00 5.60 -0.80
CA GLY A 36 10.01 6.51 -0.25
C GLY A 36 9.72 6.92 1.20
N PRO A 37 8.56 7.54 1.47
CA PRO A 37 8.12 7.89 2.82
C PRO A 37 8.12 6.70 3.79
N ILE A 38 7.58 5.54 3.37
CA ILE A 38 7.54 4.34 4.21
C ILE A 38 8.94 3.85 4.55
N SER A 39 9.83 3.78 3.55
CA SER A 39 11.21 3.35 3.75
C SER A 39 11.97 4.28 4.70
N ASN A 40 11.74 5.59 4.60
CA ASN A 40 12.35 6.57 5.51
C ASN A 40 11.93 6.34 6.96
N VAL A 41 10.64 6.11 7.21
CA VAL A 41 10.14 5.82 8.57
C VAL A 41 10.76 4.52 9.10
N LEU A 42 10.81 3.47 8.27
CA LEU A 42 11.41 2.20 8.68
C LEU A 42 12.90 2.35 8.97
N ILE A 43 13.65 3.13 8.19
CA ILE A 43 15.07 3.40 8.43
C ILE A 43 15.25 4.12 9.76
N LEU A 44 14.40 5.10 10.07
CA LEU A 44 14.44 5.81 11.36
C LEU A 44 14.17 4.86 12.53
N GLN A 45 13.19 3.96 12.40
CA GLN A 45 12.89 2.95 13.42
C GLN A 45 14.02 1.91 13.57
N ALA A 46 14.60 1.48 12.45
CA ALA A 46 15.73 0.56 12.43
C ALA A 46 16.96 1.16 13.13
N LYS A 47 17.26 2.44 12.90
CA LYS A 47 18.33 3.17 13.60
C LYS A 47 18.12 3.26 15.12
N LYS A 48 16.86 3.19 15.59
CA LYS A 48 16.51 3.13 17.02
C LYS A 48 16.59 1.72 17.61
N GLY A 49 17.01 0.71 16.82
CA GLY A 49 17.11 -0.67 17.27
C GLY A 49 15.81 -1.47 17.18
N ASN A 50 14.78 -0.98 16.47
CA ASN A 50 13.56 -1.75 16.25
C ASN A 50 13.84 -2.93 15.29
N ILE A 51 13.90 -4.15 15.84
CA ILE A 51 14.20 -5.39 15.11
C ILE A 51 13.16 -5.66 14.02
N HIS A 52 11.88 -5.34 14.26
CA HIS A 52 10.82 -5.53 13.28
C HIS A 52 11.01 -4.61 12.08
N ALA A 53 11.35 -3.34 12.31
CA ALA A 53 11.62 -2.39 11.21
C ALA A 53 12.83 -2.82 10.36
N ILE A 54 13.87 -3.38 11.00
CA ILE A 54 15.04 -3.93 10.30
C ILE A 54 14.66 -5.12 9.43
N LYS A 55 13.95 -6.10 9.99
CA LYS A 55 13.49 -7.29 9.27
C LYS A 55 12.62 -6.89 8.08
N GLU A 56 11.69 -5.98 8.30
CA GLU A 56 10.75 -5.50 7.30
C GLU A 56 11.45 -4.74 6.16
N LEU A 57 12.47 -3.93 6.46
CA LEU A 57 13.32 -3.29 5.44
C LEU A 57 14.02 -4.31 4.56
N PHE A 58 14.60 -5.35 5.17
CA PHE A 58 15.32 -6.38 4.46
C PHE A 58 14.40 -7.26 3.62
N ASP A 59 13.25 -7.65 4.17
CA ASP A 59 12.26 -8.44 3.42
C ASP A 59 11.75 -7.65 2.20
N ARG A 60 11.51 -6.34 2.34
CA ARG A 60 11.15 -5.47 1.20
C ARG A 60 12.29 -5.30 0.19
N ALA A 61 13.53 -5.11 0.63
CA ALA A 61 14.67 -4.91 -0.26
C ALA A 61 14.98 -6.14 -1.13
N TRP A 62 14.73 -7.35 -0.60
CA TRP A 62 14.96 -8.61 -1.31
C TRP A 62 13.69 -9.26 -1.86
N GLY A 63 12.55 -8.58 -1.81
CA GLY A 63 11.28 -9.06 -2.35
C GLY A 63 10.77 -10.35 -1.68
N ARG A 64 11.09 -10.55 -0.41
CA ARG A 64 10.59 -11.68 0.37
C ARG A 64 9.13 -11.47 0.74
N THR A 65 8.37 -12.57 0.80
CA THR A 65 6.97 -12.54 1.20
C THR A 65 6.87 -12.00 2.64
N PRO A 66 6.06 -10.96 2.89
CA PRO A 66 5.88 -10.45 4.24
C PRO A 66 5.32 -11.56 5.13
N GLN A 67 5.96 -11.76 6.29
CA GLN A 67 5.47 -12.70 7.28
C GLN A 67 4.35 -12.05 8.09
N ALA A 68 3.33 -12.82 8.46
CA ALA A 68 2.26 -12.33 9.32
C ALA A 68 2.86 -11.84 10.65
N ILE A 69 2.69 -10.56 10.93
CA ILE A 69 3.09 -9.96 12.20
C ILE A 69 1.91 -10.09 13.14
N GLN A 70 2.07 -10.82 14.24
CA GLN A 70 1.15 -10.75 15.36
C GLN A 70 1.48 -9.46 16.10
N VAL A 71 0.62 -8.45 16.00
CA VAL A 71 0.76 -7.21 16.74
C VAL A 71 0.14 -7.44 18.10
N ASP A 72 0.98 -7.64 19.12
CA ASP A 72 0.52 -7.63 20.50
C ASP A 72 0.13 -6.20 20.88
N SER A 73 -1.10 -6.04 21.35
CA SER A 73 -1.68 -4.75 21.74
C SER A 73 -0.85 -3.98 22.79
N ASN A 74 0.06 -4.65 23.48
CA ASN A 74 0.98 -4.06 24.46
C ASN A 74 2.14 -3.26 23.83
N GLU A 75 2.47 -3.46 22.55
CA GLU A 75 3.54 -2.71 21.86
C GLU A 75 3.08 -1.33 21.34
N ILE A 76 1.78 -1.02 21.46
CA ILE A 76 1.18 0.26 21.05
C ILE A 76 1.51 1.38 22.06
N SER A 77 2.21 1.11 23.16
CA SER A 77 2.47 2.09 24.23
C SER A 77 3.36 3.28 23.81
N GLY A 78 4.02 3.21 22.65
CA GLY A 78 4.86 4.30 22.11
C GLY A 78 4.19 5.15 21.01
N CYS A 79 3.00 4.79 20.55
CA CYS A 79 2.28 5.58 19.56
C CYS A 79 1.41 6.60 20.28
N VAL A 80 1.75 7.89 20.19
CA VAL A 80 0.84 8.98 20.57
C VAL A 80 -0.32 8.95 19.59
N ILE A 81 -1.35 8.18 19.90
CA ILE A 81 -2.64 8.30 19.24
C ILE A 81 -3.19 9.65 19.69
N ASN A 82 -3.03 10.68 18.85
CA ASN A 82 -3.78 11.91 19.02
C ASN A 82 -5.25 11.56 18.81
N ILE A 83 -5.93 11.25 19.92
CA ILE A 83 -7.39 11.23 19.96
C ILE A 83 -7.81 12.68 19.74
N VAL A 84 -7.97 13.07 18.48
CA VAL A 84 -8.64 14.31 18.14
C VAL A 84 -10.03 14.17 18.75
N LYS A 85 -10.36 15.01 19.73
CA LYS A 85 -11.74 15.10 20.21
C LYS A 85 -12.52 15.79 19.12
N TRP A 86 -13.31 15.01 18.39
CA TRP A 86 -14.28 15.54 17.43
C TRP A 86 -15.26 16.41 18.19
N SER A 87 -15.54 17.60 17.66
CA SER A 87 -16.61 18.43 18.20
C SER A 87 -17.95 17.70 18.03
N GLU A 88 -18.94 18.03 18.86
CA GLU A 88 -20.27 17.41 18.75
C GLU A 88 -20.93 17.68 17.38
N GLU A 89 -20.60 18.80 16.75
CA GLU A 89 -21.07 19.16 15.40
C GLU A 89 -20.46 18.26 14.32
N GLU A 90 -19.18 17.92 14.44
CA GLU A 90 -18.48 17.03 13.50
C GLU A 90 -18.97 15.59 13.61
N LYS A 91 -19.32 15.14 14.82
CA LYS A 91 -19.91 13.81 15.03
C LYS A 91 -21.31 13.72 14.41
N ALA A 92 -22.15 14.72 14.64
CA ALA A 92 -23.50 14.75 14.08
C ALA A 92 -23.50 14.81 12.54
N LEU A 93 -22.49 15.47 11.94
CA LEU A 93 -22.31 15.47 10.49
C LEU A 93 -21.86 14.11 9.96
N ALA A 94 -20.94 13.44 10.66
CA ALA A 94 -20.47 12.11 10.29
C ALA A 94 -21.59 11.06 10.38
N ASP A 95 -22.40 11.09 11.44
CA ASP A 95 -23.50 10.16 11.63
C ASP A 95 -24.57 10.34 10.54
N LYS A 96 -24.90 11.58 10.16
CA LYS A 96 -25.80 11.85 9.03
C LYS A 96 -25.25 11.37 7.69
N ALA A 97 -23.95 11.55 7.44
CA ALA A 97 -23.32 11.08 6.21
C ALA A 97 -23.28 9.56 6.11
N ILE A 98 -23.17 8.86 7.25
CA ILE A 98 -23.25 7.40 7.31
C ILE A 98 -24.68 6.94 7.01
N ASP A 99 -25.69 7.59 7.58
CA ASP A 99 -27.09 7.25 7.32
C ASP A 99 -27.49 7.47 5.85
N GLU A 100 -26.97 8.50 5.17
CA GLU A 100 -27.18 8.72 3.72
C GLU A 100 -26.45 7.71 2.81
N LEU A 101 -25.37 7.09 3.28
CA LEU A 101 -24.63 6.08 2.53
C LEU A 101 -25.17 4.66 2.73
N VAL A 102 -25.90 4.42 3.83
CA VAL A 102 -26.44 3.12 4.21
C VAL A 102 -27.96 3.01 3.94
N GLY A 103 -28.64 4.14 3.75
CA GLY A 103 -30.04 4.22 3.27
C GLY A 103 -30.17 4.11 1.75
#